data_AF-S9W2Y1-F1
#
_entry.id   AF-S9W2Y1-F1
#
_cell.length_a   1.000
_cell.length_b   1.000
_cell.length_c   1.000
_cell.angle_alpha   90.00
_cell.angle_beta   90.00
_cell.angle_gamma   90.00
#
_symmetry.space_group_name_H-M   'P 1'
#
loop_
_entity.id
_entity.type
_entity.pdbx_description
1 polymer ?
#
loop_
_entity_poly.entity_id
_entity_poly.type
_entity_poly.pdbx_seq_one_letter_code
_entity_poly.pdbx_strand_id
1 'polypeptide(L)'
;MSESSPFIKKLAANDRKTRDEALISLQKFLSRKKKFERLDFLKLWKGLFYCMWMSDKPLYQQKLADNLAGLVAIVHEENRMLFQATFWETMGREWPGIDILRTNKFYMLMRRFCAAAFLEIKAKSDSEDSLKQMVAKYNEMWMSVPFNPNNFSYPNGILFHLADIWTEELTKAFDEKVPKADWYLPFDSLRKTTKNTALKKTLPKRLERVAEYTTADESS
;
A
#
# COMPACT_ATOMS: atom_id res chain seq x y z
N MET A 1 -24.03 6.20 8.00
CA MET A 1 -23.17 5.48 8.96
C MET A 1 -23.45 5.96 10.38
N SER A 2 -24.37 5.33 11.09
CA SER A 2 -24.54 5.51 12.54
C SER A 2 -23.97 4.28 13.24
N GLU A 3 -23.18 4.54 14.28
CA GLU A 3 -22.33 3.61 15.06
C GLU A 3 -20.97 3.25 14.45
N SER A 4 -19.92 3.76 15.09
CA SER A 4 -18.57 3.21 14.94
C SER A 4 -18.64 1.74 15.30
N SER A 5 -18.44 0.84 14.33
CA SER A 5 -18.55 -0.58 14.60
C SER A 5 -17.72 -0.96 15.84
N PRO A 6 -18.30 -1.60 16.87
CA PRO A 6 -17.69 -1.76 18.18
C PRO A 6 -16.34 -2.49 18.15
N PHE A 7 -16.04 -3.22 17.07
CA PHE A 7 -14.74 -3.84 16.88
C PHE A 7 -13.61 -2.87 16.51
N ILE A 8 -13.87 -1.69 15.92
CA ILE A 8 -12.80 -0.78 15.51
C ILE A 8 -12.03 -0.25 16.73
N LYS A 9 -12.75 0.04 17.83
CA LYS A 9 -12.12 0.42 19.10
C LYS A 9 -11.26 -0.71 19.68
N LYS A 10 -11.66 -1.97 19.48
CA LYS A 10 -10.91 -3.15 19.94
C LYS A 10 -9.59 -3.35 19.19
N LEU A 11 -9.46 -2.87 17.95
CA LEU A 11 -8.19 -2.91 17.20
C LEU A 11 -7.11 -2.03 17.84
N ALA A 12 -7.50 -1.01 18.63
CA ALA A 12 -6.59 -0.15 19.38
C ALA A 12 -6.54 -0.49 20.88
N ALA A 13 -7.03 -1.65 21.29
CA ALA A 13 -6.97 -2.09 22.69
C ALA A 13 -5.51 -2.29 23.16
N ASN A 14 -5.24 -2.06 24.44
CA ASN A 14 -3.89 -2.20 25.02
C ASN A 14 -3.42 -3.65 25.05
N ASP A 15 -4.31 -4.59 25.32
CA ASP A 15 -3.97 -6.01 25.36
C ASP A 15 -4.01 -6.63 23.96
N ARG A 16 -3.08 -7.54 23.71
CA ARG A 16 -2.93 -8.18 22.40
C ARG A 16 -4.09 -9.11 22.07
N LYS A 17 -4.61 -9.85 23.04
CA LYS A 17 -5.64 -10.87 22.83
C LYS A 17 -6.90 -10.23 22.21
N THR A 18 -7.33 -9.11 22.75
CA THR A 18 -8.46 -8.32 22.22
C THR A 18 -8.21 -7.85 20.78
N ARG A 19 -6.99 -7.41 20.45
CA ARG A 19 -6.64 -6.99 19.08
C ARG A 19 -6.66 -8.18 18.11
N ASP A 20 -6.10 -9.31 18.50
CA ASP A 20 -6.05 -10.52 17.68
C ASP A 20 -7.47 -11.06 17.39
N GLU A 21 -8.36 -11.09 18.39
CA GLU A 21 -9.78 -11.45 18.22
C GLU A 21 -10.56 -10.44 17.33
N ALA A 22 -10.24 -9.15 17.46
CA ALA A 22 -10.82 -8.11 16.62
C ALA A 22 -10.40 -8.25 15.15
N LEU A 23 -9.15 -8.63 14.87
CA LEU A 23 -8.66 -8.89 13.51
C LEU A 23 -9.36 -10.10 12.87
N ILE A 24 -9.58 -11.18 13.62
CA ILE A 24 -10.34 -12.34 13.12
C ILE A 24 -11.78 -11.94 12.77
N SER A 25 -12.41 -11.15 13.64
CA SER A 25 -13.76 -10.64 13.39
C SER A 25 -13.82 -9.71 12.17
N LEU A 26 -12.77 -8.90 11.98
CA LEU A 26 -12.63 -8.00 10.84
C LEU A 26 -12.56 -8.76 9.51
N GLN A 27 -11.81 -9.87 9.44
CA GLN A 27 -11.73 -10.68 8.23
C GLN A 27 -13.12 -11.13 7.74
N LYS A 28 -13.95 -11.65 8.66
CA LYS A 28 -15.34 -12.05 8.37
C LYS A 28 -16.25 -10.88 7.98
N PHE A 29 -15.93 -9.67 8.41
CA PHE A 29 -16.69 -8.47 8.09
C PHE A 29 -16.34 -7.94 6.69
N LEU A 30 -15.05 -7.94 6.35
CA LEU A 30 -14.52 -7.46 5.08
C LEU A 30 -14.82 -8.38 3.89
N SER A 31 -15.01 -9.68 4.14
CA SER A 31 -15.33 -10.66 3.08
C SER A 31 -16.78 -10.59 2.59
N ARG A 32 -17.65 -9.84 3.29
CA ARG A 32 -19.06 -9.73 2.93
C ARG A 32 -19.23 -8.85 1.71
N LYS A 33 -20.19 -9.21 0.84
CA LYS A 33 -20.66 -8.34 -0.24
C LYS A 33 -21.47 -7.18 0.33
N LYS A 34 -20.75 -6.20 0.88
CA LYS A 34 -21.27 -4.92 1.38
C LYS A 34 -20.47 -3.81 0.73
N LYS A 35 -21.15 -2.79 0.20
CA LYS A 35 -20.47 -1.59 -0.28
C LYS A 35 -19.98 -0.77 0.91
N PHE A 36 -18.69 -0.44 0.90
CA PHE A 36 -18.09 0.48 1.88
C PHE A 36 -17.85 1.84 1.23
N GLU A 37 -18.01 2.90 2.00
CA GLU A 37 -17.63 4.23 1.56
C GLU A 37 -16.21 4.56 2.03
N ARG A 38 -15.59 5.59 1.42
CA ARG A 38 -14.25 6.04 1.77
C ARG A 38 -14.09 6.30 3.27
N LEU A 39 -15.09 6.92 3.90
CA LEU A 39 -15.06 7.23 5.32
C LEU A 39 -15.10 5.98 6.23
N ASP A 40 -15.75 4.88 5.79
CA ASP A 40 -15.74 3.62 6.53
C ASP A 40 -14.31 3.09 6.63
N PHE A 41 -13.62 3.03 5.49
CA PHE A 41 -12.26 2.53 5.46
C PHE A 41 -11.26 3.46 6.12
N LEU A 42 -11.43 4.79 6.06
CA LEU A 42 -10.59 5.71 6.81
C LEU A 42 -10.72 5.54 8.34
N LYS A 43 -11.93 5.28 8.84
CA LYS A 43 -12.16 4.96 10.26
C LYS A 43 -11.52 3.63 10.63
N LEU A 44 -11.67 2.62 9.78
CA LEU A 44 -11.03 1.32 9.98
C LEU A 44 -9.50 1.43 9.99
N TRP A 45 -8.93 2.11 9.00
CA TRP A 45 -7.48 2.28 8.86
C TRP A 45 -6.87 3.05 10.01
N LYS A 46 -7.59 4.01 10.60
CA LYS A 46 -7.16 4.63 11.86
C LYS A 46 -7.00 3.58 12.97
N GLY A 47 -7.95 2.66 13.12
CA GLY A 47 -7.85 1.55 14.09
C GLY A 47 -6.69 0.61 13.79
N LEU A 48 -6.50 0.20 12.53
CA LEU A 48 -5.41 -0.69 12.12
C LEU A 48 -4.03 -0.04 12.24
N PHE A 49 -3.93 1.26 11.98
CA PHE A 49 -2.72 2.04 12.20
C PHE A 49 -2.28 1.97 13.67
N TYR A 50 -3.21 2.22 14.61
CA TYR A 50 -2.90 2.11 16.03
C TYR A 50 -2.68 0.66 16.49
N CYS A 51 -3.30 -0.33 15.85
CA CYS A 51 -2.97 -1.73 16.08
C CYS A 51 -1.48 -2.02 15.79
N MET A 52 -0.95 -1.48 14.68
CA MET A 52 0.47 -1.58 14.35
C MET A 52 1.34 -0.71 15.28
N TRP A 53 0.86 0.49 15.63
CA TRP A 53 1.53 1.40 16.55
C TRP A 53 1.83 0.76 17.91
N MET A 54 0.89 -0.01 18.45
CA MET A 54 1.00 -0.70 19.75
C MET A 54 1.75 -2.05 19.69
N SER A 55 2.26 -2.44 18.51
CA SER A 55 3.05 -3.67 18.35
C SER A 55 4.54 -3.38 18.55
N ASP A 56 5.10 -3.81 19.68
CA ASP A 56 6.49 -3.50 20.04
C ASP A 56 7.49 -4.65 19.80
N LYS A 57 7.05 -5.91 19.87
CA LYS A 57 7.97 -7.05 19.67
C LYS A 57 8.18 -7.32 18.17
N PRO A 58 9.43 -7.44 17.68
CA PRO A 58 9.72 -7.60 16.25
C PRO A 58 8.95 -8.72 15.55
N LEU A 59 8.90 -9.93 16.13
CA LEU A 59 8.17 -11.06 15.55
C LEU A 59 6.66 -10.78 15.41
N TYR A 60 6.08 -10.03 16.35
CA TYR A 60 4.67 -9.66 16.28
C TYR A 60 4.42 -8.53 15.29
N GLN A 61 5.36 -7.61 15.11
CA GLN A 61 5.28 -6.60 14.06
C GLN A 61 5.27 -7.24 12.67
N GLN A 62 6.16 -8.21 12.42
CA GLN A 62 6.22 -8.92 11.14
C GLN A 62 4.91 -9.66 10.87
N LYS A 63 4.49 -10.52 11.80
CA LYS A 63 3.23 -11.27 11.69
C LYS A 63 2.02 -10.35 11.53
N LEU A 64 1.98 -9.22 12.24
CA LEU A 64 0.88 -8.27 12.11
C LEU A 64 0.90 -7.61 10.73
N ALA A 65 2.07 -7.18 10.22
CA ALA A 65 2.16 -6.61 8.88
C ALA A 65 1.69 -7.59 7.80
N ASP A 66 2.07 -8.87 7.91
CA ASP A 66 1.62 -9.92 7.01
C ASP A 66 0.09 -10.12 7.10
N ASN A 67 -0.45 -10.18 8.33
CA ASN A 67 -1.89 -10.30 8.55
C ASN A 67 -2.68 -9.12 7.98
N LEU A 68 -2.18 -7.89 8.16
CA LEU A 68 -2.83 -6.68 7.67
C LEU A 68 -2.80 -6.60 6.14
N ALA A 69 -1.66 -6.89 5.52
CA ALA A 69 -1.56 -6.92 4.06
C ALA A 69 -2.39 -8.06 3.45
N GLY A 70 -2.45 -9.22 4.12
CA GLY A 70 -3.31 -10.33 3.73
C GLY A 70 -4.80 -9.99 3.70
N LEU A 71 -5.26 -8.93 4.39
CA LEU A 71 -6.64 -8.46 4.30
C LEU A 71 -7.02 -8.05 2.88
N VAL A 72 -6.07 -7.62 2.04
CA VAL A 72 -6.33 -7.24 0.65
C VAL A 72 -7.02 -8.37 -0.11
N ALA A 73 -6.55 -9.62 0.04
CA ALA A 73 -7.16 -10.78 -0.60
C ALA A 73 -8.53 -11.15 0.01
N ILE A 74 -8.74 -10.83 1.29
CA ILE A 74 -9.96 -11.16 2.05
C ILE A 74 -11.10 -10.17 1.77
N VAL A 75 -10.77 -8.90 1.58
CA VAL A 75 -11.75 -7.85 1.26
C VAL A 75 -12.50 -8.24 -0.01
N HIS A 76 -13.84 -8.09 0.00
CA HIS A 76 -14.66 -8.33 -1.18
C HIS A 76 -14.17 -7.48 -2.37
N GLU A 77 -14.07 -8.07 -3.57
CA GLU A 77 -13.38 -7.50 -4.73
C GLU A 77 -13.82 -6.08 -5.11
N GLU A 78 -15.13 -5.79 -5.01
CA GLU A 78 -15.71 -4.46 -5.25
C GLU A 78 -15.12 -3.36 -4.36
N ASN A 79 -14.56 -3.71 -3.20
CA ASN A 79 -14.04 -2.76 -2.22
C ASN A 79 -12.50 -2.73 -2.13
N ARG A 80 -11.80 -3.68 -2.76
CA ARG A 80 -10.35 -3.85 -2.58
C ARG A 80 -9.55 -2.61 -3.00
N MET A 81 -9.92 -2.01 -4.13
CA MET A 81 -9.25 -0.80 -4.62
C MET A 81 -9.41 0.37 -3.64
N LEU A 82 -10.62 0.56 -3.10
CA LEU A 82 -10.88 1.61 -2.11
C LEU A 82 -10.17 1.34 -0.78
N PHE A 83 -10.10 0.07 -0.35
CA PHE A 83 -9.37 -0.35 0.84
C PHE A 83 -7.87 -0.04 0.71
N GLN A 84 -7.27 -0.30 -0.45
CA GLN A 84 -5.86 0.03 -0.72
C GLN A 84 -5.63 1.54 -0.88
N ALA A 85 -6.52 2.27 -1.57
CA ALA A 85 -6.41 3.72 -1.69
C ALA A 85 -6.39 4.40 -0.31
N THR A 86 -7.35 4.03 0.55
CA THR A 86 -7.47 4.58 1.90
C THR A 86 -6.36 4.16 2.86
N PHE A 87 -5.67 3.04 2.59
CA PHE A 87 -4.42 2.68 3.27
C PHE A 87 -3.35 3.74 2.99
N TRP A 88 -3.08 4.05 1.72
CA TRP A 88 -2.08 5.04 1.33
C TRP A 88 -2.45 6.45 1.79
N GLU A 89 -3.74 6.80 1.78
CA GLU A 89 -4.21 8.07 2.36
C GLU A 89 -3.89 8.16 3.86
N THR A 90 -4.13 7.06 4.59
CA THR A 90 -3.85 7.00 6.03
C THR A 90 -2.35 7.07 6.29
N MET A 91 -1.53 6.33 5.54
CA MET A 91 -0.08 6.40 5.66
C MET A 91 0.42 7.82 5.39
N GLY A 92 -0.01 8.45 4.30
CA GLY A 92 0.34 9.83 3.98
C GLY A 92 -0.04 10.83 5.08
N ARG A 93 -1.24 10.70 5.67
CA ARG A 93 -1.71 11.58 6.75
C ARG A 93 -0.92 11.41 8.05
N GLU A 94 -0.68 10.16 8.46
CA GLU A 94 -0.09 9.86 9.77
C GLU A 94 1.45 9.90 9.76
N TRP A 95 2.08 9.79 8.58
CA TRP A 95 3.54 9.71 8.44
C TRP A 95 4.32 10.77 9.22
N PRO A 96 3.95 12.07 9.18
CA PRO A 96 4.71 13.10 9.90
C PRO A 96 4.67 12.92 11.43
N GLY A 97 3.69 12.19 11.96
CA GLY A 97 3.54 11.90 13.38
C GLY A 97 4.24 10.62 13.85
N ILE A 98 4.87 9.86 12.95
CA ILE A 98 5.62 8.65 13.31
C ILE A 98 7.02 9.04 13.77
N ASP A 99 7.36 8.70 15.01
CA ASP A 99 8.72 8.89 15.51
C ASP A 99 9.69 7.83 14.98
N ILE A 100 10.99 8.16 15.01
CA ILE A 100 12.06 7.36 14.41
C ILE A 100 12.11 5.91 14.91
N LEU A 101 11.72 5.65 16.17
CA LEU A 101 11.75 4.30 16.76
C LEU A 101 10.65 3.40 16.18
N ARG A 102 9.59 3.99 15.60
CA ARG A 102 8.46 3.28 15.00
C ARG A 102 8.51 3.24 13.48
N THR A 103 9.36 4.04 12.84
CA THR A 103 9.44 4.16 11.38
C THR A 103 9.64 2.82 10.68
N ASN A 104 10.55 1.96 11.16
CA ASN A 104 10.89 0.69 10.50
C ASN A 104 9.68 -0.25 10.31
N LYS A 105 8.81 -0.35 11.32
CA LYS A 105 7.67 -1.25 11.25
C LYS A 105 6.58 -0.73 10.29
N PHE A 106 6.46 0.59 10.14
CA PHE A 106 5.56 1.18 9.15
C PHE A 106 6.12 1.10 7.72
N TYR A 107 7.44 1.23 7.54
CA TYR A 107 8.08 0.91 6.25
C TYR A 107 7.85 -0.55 5.85
N MET A 108 8.01 -1.49 6.80
CA MET A 108 7.70 -2.89 6.57
C MET A 108 6.22 -3.11 6.20
N LEU A 109 5.29 -2.45 6.89
CA LEU A 109 3.86 -2.53 6.56
C LEU A 109 3.58 -2.02 5.14
N MET A 110 4.12 -0.87 4.74
CA MET A 110 3.98 -0.34 3.38
C MET A 110 4.58 -1.28 2.34
N ARG A 111 5.69 -1.94 2.67
CA ARG A 111 6.30 -2.97 1.81
C ARG A 111 5.37 -4.16 1.59
N ARG A 112 4.74 -4.67 2.65
CA ARG A 112 3.76 -5.76 2.54
C ARG A 112 2.51 -5.35 1.74
N PHE A 113 2.07 -4.11 1.85
CA PHE A 113 0.95 -3.60 1.06
C PHE A 113 1.29 -3.43 -0.43
N CYS A 114 2.51 -2.98 -0.75
CA CYS A 114 3.01 -2.96 -2.13
C CYS A 114 3.05 -4.38 -2.72
N ALA A 115 3.61 -5.34 -1.99
CA ALA A 115 3.62 -6.75 -2.40
C ALA A 115 2.21 -7.33 -2.59
N ALA A 116 1.29 -7.06 -1.65
CA ALA A 116 -0.10 -7.52 -1.74
C ALA A 116 -0.82 -6.96 -2.97
N ALA A 117 -0.51 -5.73 -3.39
CA ALA A 117 -1.03 -5.16 -4.64
C ALA A 117 -0.55 -5.95 -5.86
N PHE A 118 0.74 -6.26 -5.96
CA PHE A 118 1.29 -7.04 -7.08
C PHE A 118 0.75 -8.48 -7.12
N LEU A 119 0.63 -9.12 -5.95
CA LEU A 119 0.03 -10.44 -5.85
C LEU A 119 -1.45 -10.43 -6.26
N GLU A 120 -2.19 -9.37 -5.91
CA GLU A 120 -3.57 -9.21 -6.35
C GLU A 120 -3.67 -9.02 -7.87
N ILE A 121 -2.80 -8.19 -8.46
CA ILE A 121 -2.72 -8.01 -9.91
C ILE A 121 -2.45 -9.37 -10.57
N LYS A 122 -1.42 -10.11 -10.14
CA LYS A 122 -1.10 -11.45 -10.68
C LYS A 122 -2.29 -12.40 -10.57
N ALA A 123 -2.93 -12.47 -9.40
CA ALA A 123 -4.04 -13.39 -9.14
C ALA A 123 -5.33 -13.07 -9.93
N LYS A 124 -5.44 -11.88 -10.53
CA LYS A 124 -6.59 -11.43 -11.32
C LYS A 124 -6.26 -11.25 -12.79
N SER A 125 -5.08 -11.70 -13.22
CA SER A 125 -4.59 -11.53 -14.59
C SER A 125 -4.29 -12.88 -15.22
N ASP A 126 -5.27 -13.43 -15.93
CA ASP A 126 -5.16 -14.72 -16.62
C ASP A 126 -4.66 -14.57 -18.07
N SER A 127 -4.48 -13.34 -18.54
CA SER A 127 -4.02 -12.99 -19.88
C SER A 127 -3.21 -11.69 -19.88
N GLU A 128 -2.48 -11.41 -20.97
CA GLU A 128 -1.75 -10.16 -21.11
C GLU A 128 -2.67 -8.92 -21.08
N ASP A 129 -3.86 -9.01 -21.67
CA ASP A 129 -4.83 -7.91 -21.68
C ASP A 129 -5.41 -7.64 -20.29
N SER A 130 -5.80 -8.70 -19.56
CA SER A 130 -6.28 -8.57 -18.18
C SER A 130 -5.19 -8.04 -17.24
N LEU A 131 -3.93 -8.43 -17.47
CA LEU A 131 -2.78 -7.85 -16.78
C LEU A 131 -2.67 -6.35 -17.02
N LYS A 132 -2.67 -5.90 -18.27
CA LYS A 132 -2.60 -4.47 -18.61
C LYS A 132 -3.74 -3.68 -17.97
N GLN A 133 -4.97 -4.22 -17.99
CA GLN A 133 -6.13 -3.59 -17.35
C GLN A 133 -5.97 -3.48 -15.83
N MET A 134 -5.50 -4.56 -15.17
CA MET A 134 -5.27 -4.56 -13.73
C MET A 134 -4.15 -3.59 -13.35
N VAL A 135 -3.03 -3.59 -14.07
CA VAL A 135 -1.93 -2.63 -13.86
C VAL A 135 -2.41 -1.19 -14.03
N ALA A 136 -3.19 -0.89 -15.08
CA ALA A 136 -3.76 0.43 -15.30
C ALA A 136 -4.65 0.88 -14.13
N LYS A 137 -5.52 -0.01 -13.63
CA LYS A 137 -6.40 0.28 -12.49
C LYS A 137 -5.62 0.60 -11.20
N TYR A 138 -4.51 -0.11 -10.95
CA TYR A 138 -3.64 0.17 -9.81
C TYR A 138 -2.83 1.46 -9.99
N ASN A 139 -2.37 1.72 -11.22
CA ASN A 139 -1.71 2.98 -11.56
C ASN A 139 -2.62 4.18 -11.29
N GLU A 140 -3.90 4.11 -11.67
CA GLU A 140 -4.89 5.15 -11.34
C GLU A 140 -4.99 5.38 -9.83
N MET A 141 -5.10 4.31 -9.03
CA MET A 141 -5.16 4.42 -7.57
C MET A 141 -3.89 5.05 -6.99
N TRP A 142 -2.71 4.56 -7.39
CA TRP A 142 -1.44 5.08 -6.93
C TRP A 142 -1.23 6.54 -7.34
N MET A 143 -1.61 6.91 -8.56
CA MET A 143 -1.55 8.30 -9.03
C MET A 143 -2.62 9.19 -8.42
N SER A 144 -3.72 8.64 -7.90
CA SER A 144 -4.75 9.42 -7.19
C SER A 144 -4.34 9.76 -5.75
N VAL A 145 -3.52 8.92 -5.11
CA VAL A 145 -3.13 9.07 -3.69
C VAL A 145 -1.62 9.28 -3.52
N PRO A 146 -0.74 8.26 -3.45
CA PRO A 146 0.66 8.49 -3.12
C PRO A 146 1.43 9.30 -4.18
N PHE A 147 1.16 9.07 -5.47
CA PHE A 147 1.84 9.71 -6.59
C PHE A 147 1.03 10.89 -7.17
N ASN A 148 0.06 11.42 -6.42
CA ASN A 148 -0.74 12.54 -6.90
C ASN A 148 0.11 13.80 -7.04
N PRO A 149 0.32 14.33 -8.26
CA PRO A 149 1.22 15.44 -8.50
C PRO A 149 0.70 16.76 -7.92
N ASN A 150 -0.60 16.83 -7.63
CA ASN A 150 -1.25 17.99 -7.02
C ASN A 150 -1.21 17.95 -5.49
N ASN A 151 -0.80 16.82 -4.89
CA ASN A 151 -0.68 16.67 -3.45
C ASN A 151 0.74 16.99 -2.96
N PHE A 152 1.07 18.28 -2.90
CA PHE A 152 2.41 18.74 -2.51
C PHE A 152 2.81 18.41 -1.06
N SER A 153 1.84 18.06 -0.20
CA SER A 153 2.09 17.68 1.19
C SER A 153 2.27 16.18 1.39
N TYR A 154 2.14 15.36 0.34
CA TYR A 154 2.37 13.92 0.48
C TYR A 154 3.83 13.65 0.87
N PRO A 155 4.10 12.81 1.90
CA PRO A 155 5.44 12.65 2.43
C PRO A 155 6.42 12.01 1.45
N ASN A 156 7.50 12.73 1.12
CA ASN A 156 8.59 12.24 0.28
C ASN A 156 9.21 10.93 0.79
N GLY A 157 9.25 10.72 2.11
CA GLY A 157 9.79 9.49 2.70
C GLY A 157 9.06 8.22 2.25
N ILE A 158 7.74 8.30 2.07
CA ILE A 158 6.95 7.19 1.53
C ILE A 158 7.29 6.93 0.07
N LEU A 159 7.41 7.99 -0.74
CA LEU A 159 7.73 7.89 -2.17
C LEU A 159 9.14 7.33 -2.40
N PHE A 160 10.11 7.75 -1.59
CA PHE A 160 11.47 7.20 -1.63
C PHE A 160 11.49 5.73 -1.22
N HIS A 161 10.77 5.37 -0.16
CA HIS A 161 10.67 3.98 0.26
C HIS A 161 10.03 3.12 -0.82
N LEU A 162 8.93 3.57 -1.43
CA LEU A 162 8.31 2.88 -2.56
C LEU A 162 9.30 2.67 -3.69
N ALA A 163 10.08 3.69 -4.08
CA ALA A 163 11.13 3.55 -5.10
C ALA A 163 12.20 2.52 -4.72
N ASP A 164 12.56 2.41 -3.44
CA ASP A 164 13.58 1.48 -2.95
C ASP A 164 13.11 0.01 -2.97
N ILE A 165 11.81 -0.24 -2.81
CA ILE A 165 11.27 -1.61 -2.70
C ILE A 165 10.53 -2.10 -3.95
N TRP A 166 10.13 -1.20 -4.85
CA TRP A 166 9.13 -1.48 -5.89
C TRP A 166 9.50 -2.71 -6.71
N THR A 167 10.71 -2.71 -7.25
CA THR A 167 11.17 -3.77 -8.14
C THR A 167 11.39 -5.07 -7.42
N GLU A 168 11.95 -5.02 -6.20
CA GLU A 168 12.16 -6.24 -5.42
C GLU A 168 10.84 -6.92 -5.07
N GLU A 169 9.78 -6.18 -4.78
CA GLU A 169 8.46 -6.76 -4.54
C GLU A 169 7.76 -7.19 -5.84
N LEU A 170 8.01 -6.47 -6.95
CA LEU A 170 7.47 -6.82 -8.27
C LEU A 170 8.06 -8.14 -8.80
N THR A 171 9.38 -8.32 -8.70
CA THR A 171 10.06 -9.56 -9.12
C THR A 171 9.70 -10.73 -8.21
N LYS A 172 9.48 -10.51 -6.91
CA LYS A 172 8.91 -11.57 -6.04
C LYS A 172 7.52 -12.01 -6.48
N ALA A 173 6.71 -11.11 -7.02
CA ALA A 173 5.38 -11.45 -7.49
C ALA A 173 5.42 -12.18 -8.85
N PHE A 174 6.25 -11.74 -9.79
CA PHE A 174 6.28 -12.27 -11.18
C PHE A 174 7.51 -13.15 -11.49
N ASP A 175 8.19 -13.64 -10.45
CA ASP A 175 9.40 -14.46 -10.54
C ASP A 175 10.51 -13.72 -11.33
N GLU A 176 11.42 -14.43 -11.99
CA GLU A 176 12.57 -13.83 -12.69
C GLU A 176 12.18 -12.96 -13.89
N LYS A 177 10.93 -13.05 -14.39
CA LYS A 177 10.50 -12.33 -15.60
C LYS A 177 9.28 -11.46 -15.34
N VAL A 178 9.54 -10.18 -15.04
CA VAL A 178 8.51 -9.14 -14.99
C VAL A 178 7.89 -8.97 -16.39
N PRO A 179 6.55 -9.08 -16.51
CA PRO A 179 5.88 -8.89 -17.80
C PRO A 179 5.96 -7.42 -18.26
N LYS A 180 5.94 -7.21 -19.58
CA LYS A 180 5.90 -5.87 -20.18
C LYS A 180 4.54 -5.20 -19.90
N ALA A 181 4.47 -4.41 -18.85
CA ALA A 181 3.34 -3.55 -18.51
C ALA A 181 3.86 -2.22 -17.92
N ASP A 182 2.98 -1.24 -17.78
CA ASP A 182 3.31 0.11 -17.33
C ASP A 182 3.55 0.21 -15.80
N TRP A 183 4.33 -0.74 -15.25
CA TRP A 183 4.58 -0.90 -13.80
C TRP A 183 5.15 0.34 -13.14
N TYR A 184 5.87 1.17 -13.89
CA TYR A 184 6.55 2.36 -13.38
C TYR A 184 5.86 3.67 -13.76
N LEU A 185 4.71 3.62 -14.43
CA LEU A 185 3.96 4.81 -14.84
C LEU A 185 3.69 5.81 -13.69
N PRO A 186 3.39 5.39 -12.44
CA PRO A 186 3.23 6.35 -11.34
C PRO A 186 4.52 7.15 -11.05
N PHE A 187 5.69 6.50 -11.14
CA PHE A 187 6.98 7.17 -10.97
C PHE A 187 7.28 8.10 -12.15
N ASP A 188 7.04 7.64 -13.37
CA ASP A 188 7.30 8.43 -14.59
C ASP A 188 6.42 9.67 -14.65
N SER A 189 5.14 9.52 -14.31
CA SER A 189 4.20 10.64 -14.19
C SER A 189 4.67 11.63 -13.13
N LEU A 190 5.06 11.14 -11.94
CA LEU A 190 5.54 11.99 -10.86
C LEU A 190 6.84 12.72 -11.25
N ARG A 191 7.80 12.05 -11.90
CA ARG A 191 9.04 12.67 -12.39
C ARG A 191 8.77 13.81 -13.37
N LYS A 192 7.80 13.62 -14.29
CA LYS A 192 7.43 14.61 -15.30
C LYS A 192 6.70 15.82 -14.72
N THR A 193 5.85 15.61 -13.72
CA THR A 193 4.90 16.63 -13.25
C THR A 193 5.32 17.30 -11.93
N THR A 194 6.17 16.67 -11.11
CA THR A 194 6.49 17.18 -9.78
C THR A 194 7.25 18.51 -9.83
N LYS A 195 6.89 19.43 -8.94
CA LYS A 195 7.64 20.67 -8.66
C LYS A 195 8.57 20.53 -7.45
N ASN A 196 8.50 19.41 -6.72
CA ASN A 196 9.31 19.17 -5.53
C ASN A 196 10.78 18.89 -5.90
N THR A 197 11.69 19.75 -5.49
CA THR A 197 13.12 19.66 -5.82
C THR A 197 13.79 18.40 -5.26
N ALA A 198 13.38 17.95 -4.07
CA ALA A 198 13.92 16.74 -3.46
C ALA A 198 13.50 15.49 -4.25
N LEU A 199 12.25 15.43 -4.73
CA LEU A 199 11.80 14.34 -5.61
C LEU A 199 12.56 14.36 -6.94
N LYS A 200 12.68 15.52 -7.59
CA LYS A 200 13.44 15.65 -8.85
C LYS A 200 14.88 15.15 -8.75
N LYS A 201 15.56 15.43 -7.63
CA LYS A 201 16.97 15.07 -7.43
C LYS A 201 17.18 13.62 -7.02
N THR A 202 16.32 13.09 -6.16
CA THR A 202 16.56 11.82 -5.46
C THR A 202 15.85 10.66 -6.11
N LEU A 203 14.66 10.86 -6.68
CA LEU A 203 13.86 9.78 -7.24
C LEU A 203 14.55 9.10 -8.44
N PRO A 204 15.13 9.81 -9.42
CA PRO A 204 15.84 9.17 -10.54
C PRO A 204 16.99 8.28 -10.05
N LYS A 205 17.81 8.78 -9.13
CA LYS A 205 18.95 8.05 -8.57
C LYS A 205 18.58 6.75 -7.84
N ARG A 206 17.34 6.67 -7.31
CA ARG A 206 16.85 5.46 -6.65
C ARG A 206 16.35 4.45 -7.70
N LEU A 207 15.61 4.92 -8.69
CA LEU A 207 15.05 4.09 -9.75
C LEU A 207 16.12 3.58 -10.74
N GLU A 208 17.13 4.39 -11.07
CA GLU A 208 18.24 4.03 -11.97
C GLU A 208 19.17 2.95 -11.40
N ARG A 209 19.09 2.65 -10.10
CA ARG A 209 19.80 1.52 -9.50
C ARG A 209 19.16 0.18 -9.82
N VAL A 210 17.98 0.21 -10.42
CA VAL A 210 17.17 -0.94 -10.76
C VAL A 210 17.30 -1.19 -12.26
N ALA A 211 17.94 -2.30 -12.62
CA ALA A 211 18.16 -2.67 -14.02
C ALA A 211 16.83 -2.72 -14.82
N GLU A 212 15.78 -3.27 -14.21
CA GLU A 212 14.45 -3.42 -14.80
C GLU A 212 13.77 -2.07 -15.08
N TYR A 213 14.11 -1.02 -14.35
CA TYR A 213 13.63 0.34 -14.66
C TYR A 213 14.41 0.94 -15.83
N THR A 214 15.73 0.79 -15.85
CA THR A 214 16.60 1.37 -16.88
C THR A 214 16.42 0.74 -18.26
N THR A 215 16.10 -0.56 -18.33
CA THR A 215 15.90 -1.27 -19.61
C THR A 215 14.64 -0.82 -20.38
N ALA A 216 13.71 -0.12 -19.74
CA ALA A 216 12.51 0.39 -20.42
C ALA A 216 12.83 1.61 -21.31
N ASP A 217 13.84 2.40 -20.98
CA ASP A 217 14.20 3.64 -21.69
C ASP A 217 15.08 3.41 -22.94
N GLU A 218 15.66 2.21 -23.13
CA GLU A 218 16.55 1.90 -24.27
C GLU A 218 15.82 1.35 -25.52
N SER A 219 14.48 1.37 -25.54
CA SER A 219 13.68 0.82 -26.65
C SER A 219 12.69 1.81 -27.27
N SER A 220 12.96 3.12 -27.16
CA SER A 220 12.27 4.18 -27.92
C SER A 220 13.06 4.62 -29.15
#